data_AF-A0A9W8PGU0-F1
#
_entry.id   AF-A0A9W8PGU0-F1
#
_cell.length_a   1.000
_cell.length_b   1.000
_cell.length_c   1.000
_cell.angle_alpha   90.00
_cell.angle_beta   90.00
_cell.angle_gamma   90.00
#
_symmetry.space_group_name_H-M   'P 1'
#
loop_
_entity.id
_entity.type
_entity.pdbx_description
1 polymer ?
#
loop_
_entity_poly.entity_id
_entity_poly.type
_entity_poly.pdbx_seq_one_letter_code
_entity_poly.pdbx_strand_id
1 'polypeptide(L)'
;MASPPPPFTVRILERDFFGTTSSSTKEDFTNLLPASARFNDDIVTPTSDPNFLERELSVSRLTDVQEYLWMCGRLMPPRQLHHQRLISRDIAITEQAELHMVWWRNRIFLKPMPKYLLDPSFWAANISDTAHLDDATQGNLDASARGFLFSYTALIAYKSDFRIAKEYGLLPEEVTWEGWKAFAAEVLENHRYDRVNPRYWYGELRLSRLNKIYAFRKGYLLRGYSRVASHTVYGDLIRDNFSVLAGILAYVVIALTAMQVGLGVEGLMEEQAFQNASYFLTVFALIVPLIGAMFIFLLVFVMIVSNWRVTKTFESRRLKKMKVKLLRRRE
;
A
#
# COMPACT_ATOMS: atom_id res chain seq x y z
N MET A 1 14.30 30.76 9.29
CA MET A 1 14.10 29.83 10.43
C MET A 1 15.18 28.78 10.34
N ALA A 2 15.85 28.42 11.43
CA ALA A 2 16.87 27.37 11.40
C ALA A 2 16.25 26.04 10.94
N SER A 3 16.89 25.33 10.01
CA SER A 3 16.45 24.02 9.57
C SER A 3 16.48 23.04 10.75
N PRO A 4 15.49 22.14 10.86
CA PRO A 4 15.44 21.19 11.96
C PRO A 4 16.63 20.22 11.88
N PRO A 5 17.17 19.81 13.03
CA PRO A 5 18.28 18.87 13.05
C PRO A 5 17.87 17.52 12.45
N PRO A 6 18.85 16.74 11.94
CA PRO A 6 18.64 15.36 11.53
C PRO A 6 17.94 14.52 12.62
N PRO A 7 17.20 13.46 12.25
CA PRO A 7 16.49 12.61 13.21
C PRO A 7 17.39 11.79 14.14
N PHE A 8 18.68 11.70 13.84
CA PHE A 8 19.67 10.89 14.53
C PHE A 8 21.06 11.52 14.36
N THR A 9 21.97 11.18 15.26
CA THR A 9 23.40 11.52 15.19
C THR A 9 24.29 10.29 15.03
N VAL A 10 23.78 9.08 15.26
CA VAL A 10 24.54 7.83 15.05
C VAL A 10 25.00 7.71 13.60
N ARG A 11 26.30 7.50 13.38
CA ARG A 11 26.88 7.27 12.06
C ARG A 11 26.91 5.80 11.69
N ILE A 12 25.74 5.17 11.52
CA ILE A 12 25.54 3.70 11.35
C ILE A 12 26.25 3.04 10.15
N LEU A 13 27.03 3.79 9.36
CA LEU A 13 27.87 3.26 8.28
C LEU A 13 29.36 3.17 8.66
N GLU A 14 29.80 3.85 9.71
CA GLU A 14 31.19 3.88 10.18
C GLU A 14 31.47 2.76 11.20
N ARG A 15 32.63 2.11 11.18
CA ARG A 15 32.92 0.99 12.10
C ARG A 15 32.83 1.37 13.58
N ASP A 16 33.10 2.63 13.91
CA ASP A 16 33.00 3.19 15.27
C ASP A 16 31.76 4.10 15.36
N PHE A 17 30.58 3.50 15.45
CA PHE A 17 29.28 4.22 15.45
C PHE A 17 29.10 5.28 16.56
N PHE A 18 29.97 5.26 17.58
CA PHE A 18 30.00 6.22 18.71
C PHE A 18 31.17 7.22 18.64
N GLY A 19 31.97 7.20 17.55
CA GLY A 19 33.17 8.01 17.41
C GLY A 19 32.89 9.51 17.25
N THR A 20 33.70 10.33 17.91
CA THR A 20 33.65 11.80 17.84
C THR A 20 34.38 12.30 16.59
N THR A 21 33.68 13.11 15.81
CA THR A 21 34.11 14.06 14.76
C THR A 21 35.57 13.98 14.26
N SER A 22 35.76 13.50 13.03
CA SER A 22 36.92 13.86 12.20
C SER A 22 36.50 14.71 10.99
N SER A 23 36.75 16.02 11.14
CA SER A 23 36.98 17.07 10.13
C SER A 23 36.42 16.94 8.70
N SER A 24 35.47 17.82 8.39
CA SER A 24 35.56 18.86 7.33
C SER A 24 36.52 18.54 6.17
N THR A 25 36.08 17.68 5.25
CA THR A 25 36.44 17.78 3.83
C THR A 25 35.11 18.00 3.10
N LYS A 26 35.06 18.78 2.00
CA LYS A 26 33.84 18.89 1.18
C LYS A 26 33.25 17.49 1.01
N GLU A 27 32.10 17.22 1.64
CA GLU A 27 31.60 15.87 1.74
C GLU A 27 31.16 15.42 0.35
N ASP A 28 31.98 14.57 -0.25
CA ASP A 28 31.67 13.94 -1.52
C ASP A 28 30.70 12.78 -1.24
N PHE A 29 29.41 13.07 -1.41
CA PHE A 29 28.33 12.11 -1.22
C PHE A 29 28.19 11.11 -2.38
N THR A 30 29.01 11.20 -3.42
CA THR A 30 28.88 10.37 -4.63
C THR A 30 28.91 8.87 -4.30
N ASN A 31 29.67 8.46 -3.28
CA ASN A 31 29.74 7.06 -2.83
C ASN A 31 28.46 6.55 -2.15
N LEU A 32 27.57 7.44 -1.71
CA LEU A 32 26.30 7.10 -1.08
C LEU A 32 25.14 7.00 -2.08
N LEU A 33 25.33 7.56 -3.27
CA LEU A 33 24.33 7.61 -4.34
C LEU A 33 24.40 6.32 -5.21
N PRO A 34 23.31 5.96 -5.90
CA PRO A 34 23.31 4.83 -6.81
C PRO A 34 24.25 5.05 -8.01
N ALA A 35 24.58 3.99 -8.74
CA ALA A 35 25.49 4.09 -9.89
C ALA A 35 24.91 4.92 -11.06
N SER A 36 23.60 4.86 -11.27
CA SER A 36 22.89 5.57 -12.34
C SER A 36 21.43 5.77 -11.98
N ALA A 37 20.80 6.82 -12.51
CA ALA A 37 19.37 7.07 -12.40
C ALA A 37 18.74 7.25 -13.78
N ARG A 38 17.44 7.00 -13.90
CA ARG A 38 16.67 7.35 -15.10
C ARG A 38 15.99 8.69 -14.93
N PHE A 39 16.12 9.56 -15.92
CA PHE A 39 15.48 10.87 -15.96
C PHE A 39 15.02 11.18 -17.38
N ASN A 40 13.72 11.42 -17.59
CA ASN A 40 13.12 11.72 -18.90
C ASN A 40 13.56 10.73 -20.01
N ASP A 41 13.46 9.44 -19.73
CA ASP A 41 13.88 8.32 -20.59
C ASP A 41 15.40 8.18 -20.82
N ASP A 42 16.21 9.15 -20.39
CA ASP A 42 17.67 9.10 -20.39
C ASP A 42 18.26 8.44 -19.14
N ILE A 43 19.52 8.02 -19.24
CA ILE A 43 20.32 7.50 -18.13
C ILE A 43 21.33 8.58 -17.72
N VAL A 44 21.28 8.98 -16.45
CA VAL A 44 22.11 10.05 -15.90
C VAL A 44 22.89 9.56 -14.67
N THR A 45 24.06 10.15 -14.43
CA THR A 45 24.79 9.97 -13.17
C THR A 45 24.08 10.78 -12.08
N PRO A 46 23.67 10.16 -10.97
CA PRO A 46 22.94 10.88 -9.93
C PRO A 46 23.88 11.84 -9.21
N THR A 47 23.35 13.01 -8.91
CA THR A 47 23.96 14.01 -8.04
C THR A 47 23.12 14.16 -6.78
N SER A 48 23.63 14.78 -5.72
CA SER A 48 22.82 15.09 -4.52
C SER A 48 21.82 16.23 -4.78
N ASP A 49 21.38 16.39 -6.03
CA ASP A 49 20.49 17.47 -6.43
C ASP A 49 19.07 17.25 -5.86
N PRO A 50 18.35 18.33 -5.53
CA PRO A 50 16.99 18.24 -5.03
C PRO A 50 16.05 17.48 -5.99
N ASN A 51 16.25 17.58 -7.30
CA ASN A 51 15.40 16.88 -8.27
C ASN A 51 15.59 15.37 -8.21
N PHE A 52 16.82 14.87 -8.04
CA PHE A 52 17.09 13.46 -7.79
C PHE A 52 16.43 12.98 -6.50
N LEU A 53 16.62 13.71 -5.40
CA LEU A 53 16.04 13.34 -4.10
C LEU A 53 14.50 13.37 -4.12
N GLU A 54 13.91 14.32 -4.82
CA GLU A 54 12.47 14.36 -5.03
C GLU A 54 12.00 13.11 -5.75
N ARG A 55 12.64 12.69 -6.84
CA ARG A 55 12.25 11.45 -7.55
C ARG A 55 12.41 10.20 -6.69
N GLU A 56 13.46 10.12 -5.89
CA GLU A 56 13.77 8.95 -5.08
C GLU A 56 12.92 8.81 -3.81
N LEU A 57 12.56 9.92 -3.18
CA LEU A 57 11.87 9.93 -1.88
C LEU A 57 10.40 10.36 -1.97
N SER A 58 9.98 11.00 -3.06
CA SER A 58 8.62 11.49 -3.20
C SER A 58 7.60 10.35 -3.21
N VAL A 59 6.53 10.60 -2.46
CA VAL A 59 5.34 9.75 -2.38
C VAL A 59 4.09 10.55 -2.78
N SER A 60 4.25 11.62 -3.57
CA SER A 60 3.17 12.57 -3.91
C SER A 60 1.91 11.90 -4.44
N ARG A 61 2.05 10.82 -5.23
CA ARG A 61 0.88 10.06 -5.72
C ARG A 61 0.07 9.47 -4.57
N LEU A 62 0.70 8.89 -3.54
CA LEU A 62 -0.03 8.38 -2.37
C LEU A 62 -0.63 9.51 -1.53
N THR A 63 0.08 10.62 -1.41
CA THR A 63 -0.41 11.83 -0.73
C THR A 63 -1.68 12.36 -1.39
N ASP A 64 -1.76 12.36 -2.73
CA ASP A 64 -2.94 12.81 -3.50
C ASP A 64 -4.23 12.02 -3.20
N VAL A 65 -4.11 10.78 -2.72
CA VAL A 65 -5.24 9.90 -2.40
C VAL A 65 -5.34 9.59 -0.91
N GLN A 66 -4.71 10.41 -0.06
CA GLN A 66 -4.62 10.20 1.39
C GLN A 66 -5.98 9.93 2.04
N GLU A 67 -7.03 10.66 1.66
CA GLU A 67 -8.38 10.52 2.21
C GLU A 67 -9.04 9.15 1.93
N TYR A 68 -8.49 8.39 0.99
CA TYR A 68 -8.98 7.06 0.59
C TYR A 68 -8.04 5.94 1.06
N LEU A 69 -6.86 6.26 1.63
CA LEU A 69 -5.90 5.26 2.08
C LEU A 69 -6.44 4.35 3.19
N TRP A 70 -7.44 4.79 3.95
CA TRP A 70 -8.17 3.94 4.91
C TRP A 70 -8.82 2.71 4.26
N MET A 71 -9.13 2.77 2.96
CA MET A 71 -9.59 1.60 2.22
C MET A 71 -8.41 0.67 1.90
N CYS A 72 -7.22 1.20 1.66
CA CYS A 72 -6.04 0.43 1.26
C CYS A 72 -5.31 -0.25 2.43
N GLY A 73 -5.32 0.36 3.61
CA GLY A 73 -4.59 -0.10 4.78
C GLY A 73 -5.10 0.53 6.07
N ARG A 74 -4.56 0.07 7.21
CA ARG A 74 -4.89 0.60 8.54
C ARG A 74 -3.82 1.61 9.00
N LEU A 75 -4.23 2.57 9.83
CA LEU A 75 -3.35 3.55 10.51
C LEU A 75 -2.56 2.90 11.65
N MET A 76 -1.70 1.98 11.27
CA MET A 76 -0.79 1.24 12.14
C MET A 76 0.56 1.10 11.44
N PRO A 77 1.67 1.06 12.18
CA PRO A 77 2.97 0.70 11.63
C PRO A 77 2.91 -0.64 10.87
N PRO A 78 3.81 -0.86 9.89
CA PRO A 78 3.87 -2.14 9.20
C PRO A 78 4.19 -3.28 10.17
N ARG A 79 3.78 -4.51 9.82
CA ARG A 79 4.19 -5.69 10.59
C ARG A 79 5.64 -6.03 10.28
N GLN A 80 6.31 -6.62 11.26
CA GLN A 80 7.71 -7.02 11.18
C GLN A 80 7.99 -8.02 10.04
N LEU A 81 9.22 -8.05 9.54
CA LEU A 81 9.62 -8.90 8.40
C LEU A 81 9.39 -10.40 8.62
N HIS A 82 9.70 -10.92 9.80
CA HIS A 82 9.43 -12.33 10.14
C HIS A 82 7.93 -12.63 10.11
N HIS A 83 7.09 -11.68 10.54
CA HIS A 83 5.64 -11.83 10.47
C HIS A 83 5.16 -11.76 9.01
N GLN A 84 5.78 -10.97 8.13
CA GLN A 84 5.47 -11.00 6.69
C GLN A 84 5.67 -12.42 6.12
N ARG A 85 6.78 -13.08 6.47
CA ARG A 85 7.03 -14.47 6.09
C ARG A 85 6.03 -15.44 6.71
N LEU A 86 5.62 -15.22 7.96
CA LEU A 86 4.63 -16.06 8.65
C LEU A 86 3.26 -16.05 7.94
N ILE A 87 2.84 -14.90 7.41
CA ILE A 87 1.62 -14.79 6.59
C ILE A 87 1.86 -15.15 5.12
N SER A 88 2.92 -15.90 4.86
CA SER A 88 3.36 -16.41 3.55
C SER A 88 3.73 -15.34 2.53
N ARG A 89 3.95 -14.07 2.90
CA ARG A 89 4.36 -13.05 1.93
C ARG A 89 5.84 -13.17 1.60
N ASP A 90 6.11 -13.12 0.30
CA ASP A 90 7.44 -12.98 -0.27
C ASP A 90 7.84 -11.49 -0.34
N ILE A 91 9.12 -11.20 -0.18
CA ILE A 91 9.66 -9.84 -0.16
C ILE A 91 10.24 -9.54 -1.54
N ALA A 92 9.66 -8.54 -2.21
CA ALA A 92 10.10 -8.07 -3.52
C ALA A 92 10.78 -6.71 -3.41
N ILE A 93 11.98 -6.59 -3.95
CA ILE A 93 12.74 -5.33 -3.97
C ILE A 93 12.15 -4.36 -4.99
N THR A 94 12.06 -3.08 -4.63
CA THR A 94 11.63 -2.00 -5.54
C THR A 94 12.41 -0.72 -5.26
N GLU A 95 12.97 -0.05 -6.25
CA GLU A 95 13.59 1.27 -6.00
C GLU A 95 12.58 2.42 -5.92
N GLN A 96 11.30 2.18 -6.21
CA GLN A 96 10.26 3.21 -6.11
C GLN A 96 9.77 3.38 -4.66
N ALA A 97 9.96 4.57 -4.06
CA ALA A 97 9.47 4.89 -2.71
C ALA A 97 7.95 4.75 -2.59
N GLU A 98 7.22 5.08 -3.65
CA GLU A 98 5.77 4.89 -3.78
C GLU A 98 5.29 3.46 -3.56
N LEU A 99 6.12 2.46 -3.90
CA LEU A 99 5.77 1.05 -3.72
C LEU A 99 6.23 0.49 -2.37
N HIS A 100 7.02 1.23 -1.59
CA HIS A 100 7.48 0.77 -0.29
C HIS A 100 6.30 0.47 0.65
N MET A 101 6.24 -0.76 1.19
CA MET A 101 5.16 -1.38 1.96
C MET A 101 3.80 -1.51 1.23
N VAL A 102 3.78 -1.36 -0.09
CA VAL A 102 2.62 -1.77 -0.89
C VAL A 102 2.70 -3.28 -1.10
N TRP A 103 1.58 -3.98 -1.02
CA TRP A 103 1.53 -5.42 -1.22
C TRP A 103 0.48 -5.83 -2.25
N TRP A 104 0.77 -6.90 -2.98
CA TRP A 104 -0.08 -7.50 -3.99
C TRP A 104 0.00 -9.03 -3.93
N ARG A 105 -1.16 -9.68 -3.88
CA ARG A 105 -1.28 -11.14 -3.69
C ARG A 105 -0.44 -11.60 -2.50
N ASN A 106 0.64 -12.33 -2.76
CA ASN A 106 1.51 -12.91 -1.75
C ASN A 106 2.88 -12.24 -1.72
N ARG A 107 3.00 -10.99 -2.19
CA ARG A 107 4.25 -10.23 -2.24
C ARG A 107 4.10 -8.87 -1.59
N ILE A 108 5.09 -8.45 -0.81
CA ILE A 108 5.24 -7.09 -0.31
C ILE A 108 6.43 -6.44 -1.00
N PHE A 109 6.23 -5.22 -1.50
CA PHE A 109 7.28 -4.45 -2.15
C PHE A 109 8.00 -3.59 -1.11
N LEU A 110 9.31 -3.72 -1.01
CA LEU A 110 10.14 -2.95 -0.10
C LEU A 110 11.30 -2.30 -0.86
N LYS A 111 11.41 -0.97 -0.73
CA LYS A 111 12.61 -0.24 -1.14
C LYS A 111 13.74 -0.46 -0.15
N PRO A 112 14.92 -0.95 -0.58
CA PRO A 112 16.10 -1.09 0.28
C PRO A 112 16.47 0.24 0.94
N MET A 113 17.09 0.19 2.11
CA MET A 113 17.55 1.37 2.83
C MET A 113 18.68 2.04 2.05
N PRO A 114 18.47 3.26 1.51
CA PRO A 114 19.53 3.97 0.82
C PRO A 114 20.61 4.41 1.80
N LYS A 115 21.89 4.25 1.42
CA LYS A 115 23.03 4.60 2.29
C LYS A 115 23.00 6.09 2.69
N TYR A 116 22.64 6.98 1.78
CA TYR A 116 22.54 8.41 2.08
C TYR A 116 21.51 8.77 3.16
N LEU A 117 20.47 7.93 3.38
CA LEU A 117 19.51 8.16 4.47
C LEU A 117 20.05 7.73 5.86
N LEU A 118 21.15 7.00 5.89
CA LEU A 118 21.82 6.54 7.11
C LEU A 118 22.98 7.45 7.54
N ASP A 119 23.27 8.50 6.77
CA ASP A 119 24.35 9.45 7.04
C ASP A 119 23.80 10.78 7.57
N PRO A 120 24.11 11.18 8.83
CA PRO A 120 23.58 12.41 9.41
C PRO A 120 24.02 13.68 8.66
N SER A 121 25.22 13.71 8.08
CA SER A 121 25.72 14.88 7.38
C SER A 121 24.98 15.11 6.05
N PHE A 122 24.66 14.02 5.33
CA PHE A 122 23.84 14.06 4.13
C PHE A 122 22.47 14.69 4.40
N TRP A 123 21.85 14.35 5.54
CA TRP A 123 20.59 14.94 5.96
C TRP A 123 20.70 16.45 6.16
N ALA A 124 21.71 16.89 6.90
CA ALA A 124 21.94 18.31 7.17
C ALA A 124 22.19 19.11 5.88
N ALA A 125 22.89 18.51 4.91
CA ALA A 125 23.24 19.18 3.66
C ALA A 125 22.12 19.19 2.61
N ASN A 126 21.29 18.13 2.50
CA ASN A 126 20.40 17.94 1.35
C ASN A 126 18.92 17.72 1.67
N ILE A 127 18.55 17.41 2.93
CA ILE A 127 17.16 17.02 3.29
C ILE A 127 16.54 18.01 4.28
N SER A 128 17.24 18.37 5.34
CA SER A 128 16.73 19.17 6.47
C SER A 128 16.12 20.51 6.04
N ASP A 129 16.65 21.12 4.99
CA ASP A 129 16.13 22.40 4.49
C ASP A 129 14.72 22.29 3.90
N THR A 130 14.26 21.11 3.48
CA THR A 130 12.90 20.92 2.95
C THR A 130 11.81 20.84 4.01
N ALA A 131 12.18 20.79 5.30
CA ALA A 131 11.23 20.54 6.39
C ALA A 131 10.16 21.63 6.56
N HIS A 132 10.39 22.84 6.03
CA HIS A 132 9.42 23.94 6.06
C HIS A 132 8.38 23.88 4.92
N LEU A 133 8.59 23.01 3.93
CA LEU A 133 7.72 22.87 2.77
C LEU A 133 6.45 22.08 3.13
N ASP A 134 5.35 22.37 2.45
CA ASP A 134 4.09 21.64 2.63
C ASP A 134 4.11 20.30 1.87
N ASP A 135 3.77 19.21 2.57
CA ASP A 135 3.70 17.83 2.05
C ASP A 135 2.80 17.70 0.81
N ALA A 136 1.72 18.48 0.75
CA ALA A 136 0.70 18.37 -0.30
C ALA A 136 1.04 19.09 -1.61
N THR A 137 1.94 20.07 -1.55
CA THR A 137 2.13 21.06 -2.63
C THR A 137 3.58 21.25 -3.03
N GLN A 138 4.54 21.04 -2.14
CA GLN A 138 5.94 21.43 -2.33
C GLN A 138 6.95 20.29 -2.11
N GLY A 139 6.48 19.06 -1.84
CA GLY A 139 7.35 17.88 -1.79
C GLY A 139 8.31 17.89 -0.60
N ASN A 140 7.77 17.89 0.63
CA ASN A 140 8.59 17.84 1.84
C ASN A 140 9.37 16.52 1.95
N LEU A 141 10.65 16.57 1.58
CA LEU A 141 11.54 15.41 1.55
C LEU A 141 11.92 14.97 2.96
N ASP A 142 12.09 15.90 3.91
CA ASP A 142 12.33 15.61 5.32
C ASP A 142 11.20 14.75 5.91
N ALA A 143 9.94 15.13 5.68
CA ALA A 143 8.79 14.37 6.16
C ALA A 143 8.69 12.97 5.53
N SER A 144 9.03 12.86 4.24
CA SER A 144 9.04 11.58 3.52
C SER A 144 10.17 10.67 3.99
N ALA A 145 11.38 11.21 4.15
CA ALA A 145 12.55 10.48 4.64
C ALA A 145 12.37 10.02 6.09
N ARG A 146 11.82 10.87 6.97
CA ARG A 146 11.51 10.49 8.37
C ARG A 146 10.48 9.36 8.43
N GLY A 147 9.45 9.43 7.59
CA GLY A 147 8.45 8.37 7.45
C GLY A 147 9.04 7.04 6.98
N PHE A 148 9.98 7.10 6.03
CA PHE A 148 10.71 5.94 5.53
C PHE A 148 11.63 5.31 6.58
N LEU A 149 12.37 6.12 7.35
CA LEU A 149 13.15 5.59 8.47
C LEU A 149 12.24 4.95 9.53
N PHE A 150 11.15 5.62 9.87
CA PHE A 150 10.17 5.09 10.83
C PHE A 150 9.59 3.75 10.39
N SER A 151 9.26 3.56 9.10
CA SER A 151 8.75 2.27 8.63
C SER A 151 9.75 1.14 8.83
N TYR A 152 11.03 1.40 8.60
CA TYR A 152 12.08 0.41 8.81
C TYR A 152 12.29 0.04 10.28
N THR A 153 12.16 1.00 11.21
CA THR A 153 12.19 0.68 12.65
C THR A 153 11.06 -0.28 13.06
N ALA A 154 9.91 -0.19 12.40
CA ALA A 154 8.78 -1.11 12.62
C ALA A 154 8.95 -2.46 11.90
N LEU A 155 9.56 -2.48 10.70
CA LEU A 155 9.84 -3.70 9.94
C LEU A 155 10.91 -4.56 10.63
N ILE A 156 11.94 -3.92 11.20
CA ILE A 156 13.13 -4.58 11.77
C ILE A 156 13.16 -4.37 13.29
N ALA A 157 12.29 -5.09 13.99
CA ALA A 157 12.19 -4.98 15.45
C ALA A 157 13.06 -6.02 16.18
N TYR A 158 13.21 -7.22 15.62
CA TYR A 158 13.94 -8.32 16.24
C TYR A 158 15.20 -8.70 15.46
N LYS A 159 16.13 -9.41 16.12
CA LYS A 159 17.34 -9.93 15.47
C LYS A 159 17.04 -10.90 14.31
N SER A 160 15.90 -11.60 14.37
CA SER A 160 15.39 -12.41 13.25
C SER A 160 15.01 -11.55 12.05
N ASP A 161 14.32 -10.42 12.27
CA ASP A 161 13.99 -9.46 11.22
C ASP A 161 15.24 -8.87 10.60
N PHE A 162 16.23 -8.53 11.43
CA PHE A 162 17.50 -8.02 10.96
C PHE A 162 18.20 -9.01 10.03
N ARG A 163 18.21 -10.30 10.39
CA ARG A 163 18.75 -11.35 9.51
C ARG A 163 17.99 -11.42 8.18
N ILE A 164 16.66 -11.37 8.21
CA ILE A 164 15.83 -11.37 6.99
C ILE A 164 16.14 -10.13 6.15
N ALA A 165 16.29 -8.95 6.76
CA ALA A 165 16.64 -7.72 6.06
C ALA A 165 18.00 -7.84 5.36
N LYS A 166 19.00 -8.46 5.99
CA LYS A 166 20.30 -8.73 5.36
C LYS A 166 20.21 -9.77 4.25
N GLU A 167 19.46 -10.86 4.46
CA GLU A 167 19.22 -11.93 3.47
C GLU A 167 18.63 -11.37 2.16
N TYR A 168 17.69 -10.44 2.27
CA TYR A 168 17.04 -9.80 1.11
C TYR A 168 17.73 -8.51 0.65
N GLY A 169 18.91 -8.15 1.20
CA GLY A 169 19.64 -6.94 0.81
C GLY A 169 18.90 -5.62 1.10
N LEU A 170 17.97 -5.61 2.06
CA LEU A 170 17.21 -4.42 2.46
C LEU A 170 18.05 -3.44 3.29
N LEU A 171 19.10 -3.92 3.96
CA LEU A 171 20.04 -3.09 4.70
C LEU A 171 21.44 -3.21 4.09
N PRO A 172 22.23 -2.12 4.08
CA PRO A 172 23.62 -2.17 3.65
C PRO A 172 24.45 -3.20 4.43
N GLU A 173 25.46 -3.78 3.80
CA GLU A 173 26.30 -4.85 4.38
C GLU A 173 27.05 -4.40 5.63
N GLU A 174 27.38 -3.11 5.71
CA GLU A 174 28.15 -2.47 6.76
C GLU A 174 27.36 -2.35 8.07
N VAL A 175 26.02 -2.30 7.98
CA VAL A 175 25.15 -2.14 9.15
C VAL A 175 25.19 -3.39 10.02
N THR A 176 25.51 -3.19 11.31
CA THR A 176 25.49 -4.22 12.36
C THR A 176 24.19 -4.17 13.19
N TRP A 177 23.88 -5.24 13.92
CA TRP A 177 22.70 -5.27 14.80
C TRP A 177 22.78 -4.24 15.93
N GLU A 178 23.96 -4.06 16.52
CA GLU A 178 24.16 -3.08 17.60
C GLU A 178 24.01 -1.65 17.09
N GLY A 179 24.59 -1.34 15.92
CA GLY A 179 24.39 -0.05 15.24
C GLY A 179 22.92 0.19 14.89
N TRP A 180 22.21 -0.84 14.39
CA TRP A 180 20.78 -0.74 14.10
C TRP A 180 19.93 -0.44 15.34
N LYS A 181 20.22 -1.08 16.48
CA LYS A 181 19.51 -0.78 17.74
C LYS A 181 19.72 0.66 18.19
N ALA A 182 20.96 1.16 18.16
CA ALA A 182 21.27 2.54 18.53
C ALA A 182 20.58 3.55 17.61
N PHE A 183 20.69 3.33 16.30
CA PHE A 183 20.01 4.15 15.29
C PHE A 183 18.48 4.15 15.45
N ALA A 184 17.87 2.97 15.59
CA ALA A 184 16.43 2.83 15.74
C ALA A 184 15.93 3.50 17.04
N ALA A 185 16.71 3.44 18.13
CA ALA A 185 16.38 4.11 19.38
C ALA A 185 16.29 5.64 19.19
N GLU A 186 17.30 6.27 18.58
CA GLU A 186 17.28 7.73 18.33
C GLU A 186 16.15 8.14 17.37
N VAL A 187 15.91 7.37 16.30
CA VAL A 187 14.83 7.64 15.36
C VAL A 187 13.46 7.56 16.06
N LEU A 188 13.27 6.59 16.95
CA LEU A 188 12.01 6.42 17.69
C LEU A 188 11.82 7.46 18.79
N GLU A 189 12.89 7.86 19.48
CA GLU A 189 12.85 8.91 20.50
C GLU A 189 12.48 10.27 19.88
N ASN A 190 13.04 10.58 18.71
CA ASN A 190 12.78 11.80 17.97
C ASN A 190 11.53 11.73 17.07
N HIS A 191 10.82 10.59 17.04
CA HIS A 191 9.68 10.38 16.15
C HIS A 191 8.47 11.22 16.58
N ARG A 192 7.92 11.96 15.61
CA ARG A 192 6.63 12.62 15.78
C ARG A 192 5.79 12.49 14.51
N TYR A 193 4.54 12.07 14.66
CA TYR A 193 3.62 11.86 13.54
C TYR A 193 3.31 13.14 12.74
N ASP A 194 3.42 14.31 13.37
CA ASP A 194 3.19 15.62 12.72
C ASP A 194 4.33 16.05 11.78
N ARG A 195 5.51 15.42 11.88
CA ARG A 195 6.67 15.65 11.00
C ARG A 195 6.90 14.52 10.01
N VAL A 196 5.94 13.61 9.88
CA VAL A 196 6.05 12.44 9.02
C VAL A 196 5.00 12.55 7.94
N ASN A 197 5.43 12.33 6.69
CA ASN A 197 4.53 12.40 5.56
C ASN A 197 3.34 11.43 5.79
N PRO A 198 2.09 11.86 5.54
CA PRO A 198 0.92 11.08 5.93
C PRO A 198 0.80 9.69 5.31
N ARG A 199 1.48 9.45 4.17
CA ARG A 199 1.62 8.11 3.62
C ARG A 199 2.09 7.11 4.68
N TYR A 200 3.06 7.50 5.51
CA TYR A 200 3.73 6.61 6.46
C TYR A 200 2.97 6.46 7.79
N TRP A 201 1.83 7.14 7.97
CA TRP A 201 0.90 6.83 9.07
C TRP A 201 0.20 5.48 8.85
N TYR A 202 0.10 5.06 7.59
CA TYR A 202 -0.36 3.75 7.18
C TYR A 202 0.85 2.84 6.99
N GLY A 203 0.83 1.62 7.50
CA GLY A 203 1.88 0.65 7.22
C GLY A 203 1.70 0.05 5.83
N GLU A 204 1.07 -1.12 5.82
CA GLU A 204 0.86 -1.92 4.62
C GLU A 204 -0.35 -1.43 3.80
N LEU A 205 -0.13 -1.15 2.51
CA LEU A 205 -1.18 -0.73 1.58
C LEU A 205 -1.46 -1.81 0.53
N ARG A 206 -2.73 -2.17 0.34
CA ARG A 206 -3.12 -3.17 -0.67
C ARG A 206 -3.21 -2.55 -2.06
N LEU A 207 -2.37 -2.99 -2.99
CA LEU A 207 -2.32 -2.47 -4.36
C LEU A 207 -3.65 -2.64 -5.10
N SER A 208 -4.41 -3.71 -4.84
CA SER A 208 -5.71 -3.94 -5.48
C SER A 208 -6.74 -2.85 -5.20
N ARG A 209 -6.71 -2.30 -3.98
CA ARG A 209 -7.63 -1.24 -3.56
C ARG A 209 -7.14 0.10 -4.06
N LEU A 210 -5.82 0.30 -4.07
CA LEU A 210 -5.19 1.49 -4.63
C LEU A 210 -5.46 1.63 -6.13
N ASN A 211 -5.34 0.56 -6.91
CA ASN A 211 -5.72 0.53 -8.32
C ASN A 211 -7.18 0.93 -8.54
N LYS A 212 -8.11 0.46 -7.70
CA LYS A 212 -9.52 0.84 -7.77
C LYS A 212 -9.72 2.33 -7.48
N ILE A 213 -9.08 2.87 -6.45
CA ILE A 213 -9.17 4.31 -6.14
C ILE A 213 -8.69 5.15 -7.32
N TYR A 214 -7.56 4.79 -7.93
CA TYR A 214 -7.06 5.50 -9.11
C TYR A 214 -7.97 5.37 -10.33
N ALA A 215 -8.52 4.17 -10.57
CA ALA A 215 -9.46 3.93 -11.65
C ALA A 215 -10.73 4.78 -11.50
N PHE A 216 -11.34 4.79 -10.30
CA PHE A 216 -12.61 5.50 -10.05
C PHE A 216 -12.44 7.01 -9.87
N ARG A 217 -11.37 7.47 -9.22
CA ARG A 217 -11.19 8.90 -8.91
C ARG A 217 -10.51 9.68 -10.04
N LYS A 218 -9.48 9.09 -10.67
CA LYS A 218 -8.64 9.79 -11.64
C LYS A 218 -8.97 9.43 -13.10
N GLY A 219 -10.02 8.65 -13.33
CA GLY A 219 -10.50 8.30 -14.67
C GLY A 219 -9.59 7.33 -15.44
N TYR A 220 -8.51 6.83 -14.84
CA TYR A 220 -7.58 5.91 -15.46
C TYR A 220 -8.08 4.46 -15.40
N LEU A 221 -9.25 4.19 -15.98
CA LEU A 221 -9.89 2.86 -15.98
C LEU A 221 -8.96 1.75 -16.51
N LEU A 222 -8.02 2.10 -17.40
CA LEU A 222 -7.06 1.16 -18.01
C LEU A 222 -5.63 1.26 -17.43
N ARG A 223 -5.32 2.29 -16.62
CA ARG A 223 -3.97 2.55 -16.11
C ARG A 223 -4.02 2.70 -14.59
N GLY A 224 -3.95 1.58 -13.88
CA GLY A 224 -3.93 1.54 -12.41
C GLY A 224 -2.72 2.27 -11.79
N TYR A 225 -2.63 2.23 -10.47
CA TYR A 225 -1.56 2.89 -9.70
C TYR A 225 -0.16 2.39 -10.07
N SER A 226 0.02 1.10 -10.33
CA SER A 226 1.28 0.55 -10.80
C SER A 226 1.07 -0.54 -11.85
N ARG A 227 1.94 -0.56 -12.87
CA ARG A 227 1.94 -1.58 -13.93
C ARG A 227 2.37 -2.96 -13.44
N VAL A 228 3.01 -3.06 -12.28
CA VAL A 228 3.52 -4.32 -11.69
C VAL A 228 2.41 -5.38 -11.51
N ALA A 229 1.15 -4.97 -11.37
CA ALA A 229 0.00 -5.88 -11.27
C ALA A 229 -0.95 -5.85 -12.48
N SER A 230 -0.69 -5.02 -13.50
CA SER A 230 -1.68 -4.70 -14.55
C SER A 230 -2.09 -5.91 -15.39
N HIS A 231 -1.15 -6.80 -15.72
CA HIS A 231 -1.45 -7.99 -16.54
C HIS A 231 -2.30 -9.04 -15.81
N THR A 232 -2.24 -9.07 -14.47
CA THR A 232 -2.99 -10.05 -13.67
C THR A 232 -4.41 -9.62 -13.33
N VAL A 233 -4.70 -8.32 -13.34
CA VAL A 233 -6.01 -7.79 -12.94
C VAL A 233 -7.11 -8.21 -13.91
N TYR A 234 -6.84 -8.25 -15.21
CA TYR A 234 -7.84 -8.63 -16.22
C TYR A 234 -8.14 -10.14 -16.19
N GLY A 235 -7.09 -10.96 -16.05
CA GLY A 235 -7.24 -12.42 -15.94
C GLY A 235 -8.02 -12.85 -14.69
N ASP A 236 -7.73 -12.22 -13.54
CA ASP A 236 -8.44 -12.52 -12.28
C ASP A 236 -9.90 -12.04 -12.35
N LEU A 237 -10.17 -10.83 -12.86
CA LEU A 237 -11.55 -10.32 -13.03
C LEU A 237 -12.39 -11.22 -13.93
N ILE A 238 -11.82 -11.66 -15.06
CA ILE A 238 -12.54 -12.56 -15.97
C ILE A 238 -12.77 -13.90 -15.29
N ARG A 239 -11.73 -14.51 -14.68
CA ARG A 239 -11.86 -15.85 -14.06
C ARG A 239 -12.86 -15.87 -12.91
N ASP A 240 -12.84 -14.86 -12.04
CA ASP A 240 -13.72 -14.79 -10.87
C ASP A 240 -15.17 -14.49 -11.27
N ASN A 241 -15.37 -13.60 -12.25
CA ASN A 241 -16.72 -13.27 -12.73
C ASN A 241 -17.29 -14.35 -13.66
N PHE A 242 -16.45 -15.10 -14.37
CA PHE A 242 -16.89 -16.15 -15.30
C PHE A 242 -17.66 -17.26 -14.58
N SER A 243 -17.24 -17.63 -13.36
CA SER A 243 -17.95 -18.64 -12.56
C SER A 243 -19.37 -18.19 -12.20
N VAL A 244 -19.54 -16.90 -11.85
CA VAL A 244 -20.85 -16.31 -11.54
C VAL A 244 -21.70 -16.19 -12.80
N LEU A 245 -21.13 -15.70 -13.90
CA LEU A 245 -21.81 -15.59 -15.19
C LEU A 245 -22.24 -16.95 -15.73
N ALA A 246 -21.37 -17.97 -15.63
CA ALA A 246 -21.69 -19.35 -16.01
C ALA A 246 -22.82 -19.92 -15.15
N GLY A 247 -22.83 -19.64 -13.84
CA GLY A 247 -23.92 -20.03 -12.96
C GLY A 247 -25.26 -19.39 -13.34
N ILE A 248 -25.27 -18.08 -13.61
CA ILE A 248 -26.47 -17.37 -14.09
C ILE A 248 -26.93 -17.96 -15.43
N LEU A 249 -26.01 -18.19 -16.36
CA LEU A 249 -26.34 -18.71 -17.69
C LEU A 249 -26.87 -20.15 -17.61
N ALA A 250 -26.26 -21.02 -16.81
CA ALA A 250 -26.75 -22.38 -16.58
C ALA A 250 -28.16 -22.36 -15.98
N TYR A 251 -28.41 -21.47 -15.01
CA TYR A 251 -29.72 -21.29 -14.43
C TYR A 251 -30.76 -20.82 -15.47
N VAL A 252 -30.42 -19.82 -16.29
CA VAL A 252 -31.30 -19.34 -17.37
C VAL A 252 -31.61 -20.46 -18.37
N VAL A 253 -30.62 -21.26 -18.76
CA VAL A 253 -30.82 -22.41 -19.66
C VAL A 253 -31.76 -23.43 -19.03
N ILE A 254 -31.56 -23.80 -17.77
CA ILE A 254 -32.44 -24.75 -17.07
C ILE A 254 -33.88 -24.20 -17.02
N ALA A 255 -34.07 -22.93 -16.65
CA ALA A 255 -35.38 -22.31 -16.61
C ALA A 255 -36.06 -22.28 -18.00
N LEU A 256 -35.32 -21.93 -19.05
CA LEU A 256 -35.83 -21.91 -20.42
C LEU A 256 -36.19 -23.32 -20.92
N THR A 257 -35.38 -24.34 -20.62
CA THR A 257 -35.68 -25.72 -21.01
C THR A 257 -36.91 -26.28 -20.29
N ALA A 258 -37.09 -25.97 -19.00
CA ALA A 258 -38.29 -26.34 -18.26
C ALA A 258 -39.55 -25.70 -18.87
N MET A 259 -39.45 -24.43 -19.29
CA MET A 259 -40.54 -23.73 -19.96
C MET A 259 -40.86 -24.33 -21.34
N GLN A 260 -39.85 -24.69 -22.12
CA GLN A 260 -40.00 -25.34 -23.43
C GLN A 260 -40.66 -26.72 -23.31
N VAL A 261 -40.31 -27.50 -22.29
CA VAL A 261 -40.91 -28.82 -22.03
C VAL A 261 -42.39 -28.68 -21.65
N GLY A 262 -42.76 -27.67 -20.86
CA GLY A 262 -44.16 -27.42 -20.50
C GLY A 262 -45.05 -27.01 -21.68
N LEU A 263 -44.49 -26.31 -22.68
CA LEU A 263 -45.23 -25.86 -23.87
C LEU A 263 -45.34 -26.93 -24.98
N GLY A 264 -44.54 -28.01 -24.92
CA GLY A 264 -44.40 -28.98 -26.01
C GLY A 264 -45.23 -30.26 -25.90
N VAL A 265 -46.02 -30.46 -24.84
CA VAL A 265 -46.77 -31.71 -24.60
C VAL A 265 -48.29 -31.49 -24.72
N GLU A 266 -48.86 -31.83 -25.87
CA GLU A 266 -50.28 -31.60 -26.22
C GLU A 266 -51.27 -32.32 -25.27
N GLY A 267 -50.92 -33.50 -24.72
CA GLY A 267 -51.79 -34.28 -23.83
C GLY A 267 -51.83 -33.80 -22.36
N LEU A 268 -50.95 -32.88 -21.97
CA LEU A 268 -50.90 -32.29 -20.62
C LEU A 268 -51.43 -30.85 -20.60
N MET A 269 -51.71 -30.28 -21.77
CA MET A 269 -52.32 -28.95 -21.91
C MET A 269 -53.78 -28.91 -21.42
N GLU A 270 -54.50 -30.03 -21.41
CA GLU A 270 -55.92 -30.04 -21.02
C GLU A 270 -56.15 -30.32 -19.52
N GLU A 271 -55.13 -30.78 -18.78
CA GLU A 271 -55.21 -31.13 -17.36
C GLU A 271 -54.93 -29.92 -16.45
N GLN A 272 -55.97 -29.38 -15.83
CA GLN A 272 -55.91 -28.18 -14.98
C GLN A 272 -54.94 -28.32 -13.80
N ALA A 273 -54.80 -29.54 -13.25
CA ALA A 273 -53.89 -29.80 -12.13
C ALA A 273 -52.42 -29.67 -12.56
N PHE A 274 -52.09 -30.13 -13.77
CA PHE A 274 -50.74 -30.06 -14.32
C PHE A 274 -50.35 -28.62 -14.68
N GLN A 275 -51.28 -27.84 -15.26
CA GLN A 275 -51.05 -26.42 -15.54
C GLN A 275 -50.79 -25.62 -14.25
N ASN A 276 -51.60 -25.83 -13.21
CA ASN A 276 -51.43 -25.14 -11.92
C ASN A 276 -50.11 -25.51 -11.24
N ALA A 277 -49.72 -26.79 -11.27
CA ALA A 277 -48.45 -27.25 -10.71
C ALA A 277 -47.24 -26.67 -11.47
N SER A 278 -47.28 -26.68 -12.80
CA SER A 278 -46.21 -26.12 -13.65
C SER A 278 -46.09 -24.61 -13.48
N TYR A 279 -47.20 -23.88 -13.38
CA TYR A 279 -47.20 -22.45 -13.10
C TYR A 279 -46.55 -22.15 -11.75
N PHE A 280 -46.98 -22.83 -10.67
CA PHE A 280 -46.43 -22.63 -9.34
C PHE A 280 -44.93 -22.93 -9.29
N LEU A 281 -44.50 -24.04 -9.91
CA LEU A 281 -43.11 -24.47 -9.92
C LEU A 281 -42.22 -23.52 -10.73
N THR A 282 -42.73 -22.97 -11.85
CA THR A 282 -42.03 -21.96 -12.66
C THR A 282 -41.88 -20.64 -11.92
N VAL A 283 -42.96 -20.16 -11.29
CA VAL A 283 -42.94 -18.92 -10.49
C VAL A 283 -42.02 -19.08 -9.29
N PHE A 284 -42.07 -20.22 -8.60
CA PHE A 284 -41.19 -20.54 -7.48
C PHE A 284 -39.72 -20.60 -7.93
N ALA A 285 -39.43 -21.28 -9.04
CA ALA A 285 -38.09 -21.36 -9.61
C ALA A 285 -37.53 -19.96 -9.92
N LEU A 286 -38.33 -19.04 -10.47
CA LEU A 286 -37.89 -17.68 -10.79
C LEU A 286 -37.71 -16.78 -9.56
N ILE A 287 -38.62 -16.86 -8.59
CA ILE A 287 -38.64 -15.95 -7.43
C ILE A 287 -37.60 -16.35 -6.38
N VAL A 288 -37.40 -17.65 -6.12
CA VAL A 288 -36.51 -18.12 -5.04
C VAL A 288 -35.06 -17.67 -5.22
N PRO A 289 -34.42 -17.76 -6.40
CA PRO A 289 -33.08 -17.24 -6.63
C PRO A 289 -32.98 -15.72 -6.51
N LEU A 290 -34.02 -14.98 -6.90
CA LEU A 290 -34.07 -13.52 -6.74
C LEU A 290 -34.13 -13.12 -5.27
N ILE A 291 -34.97 -13.80 -4.48
CA ILE A 291 -35.04 -13.60 -3.03
C ILE A 291 -33.69 -13.99 -2.38
N GLY A 292 -33.12 -15.13 -2.78
CA GLY A 292 -31.82 -15.57 -2.30
C GLY A 292 -30.70 -14.57 -2.60
N ALA A 293 -30.64 -14.05 -3.83
CA ALA A 293 -29.68 -13.04 -4.24
C ALA A 293 -29.87 -11.72 -3.46
N MET A 294 -31.12 -11.28 -3.27
CA MET A 294 -31.44 -10.10 -2.47
C MET A 294 -31.02 -10.28 -1.00
N PHE A 295 -31.27 -11.45 -0.43
CA PHE A 295 -30.88 -11.77 0.94
C PHE A 295 -29.36 -11.78 1.11
N ILE A 296 -28.62 -12.44 0.21
CA ILE A 296 -27.15 -12.42 0.19
C ILE A 296 -26.63 -10.99 0.05
N PHE A 297 -27.21 -10.20 -0.85
CA PHE A 297 -26.86 -8.79 -1.03
C PHE A 297 -27.06 -7.99 0.25
N LEU A 298 -28.20 -8.14 0.94
CA LEU A 298 -28.48 -7.45 2.19
C LEU A 298 -27.49 -7.85 3.30
N LEU A 299 -27.19 -9.15 3.43
CA LEU A 299 -26.18 -9.63 4.40
C LEU A 299 -24.80 -9.02 4.13
N VAL A 300 -24.34 -9.06 2.88
CA VAL A 300 -23.06 -8.47 2.47
C VAL A 300 -23.06 -6.96 2.70
N PHE A 301 -24.16 -6.27 2.39
CA PHE A 301 -24.32 -4.84 2.60
C PHE A 301 -24.19 -4.47 4.08
N VAL A 302 -24.91 -5.17 4.98
CA VAL A 302 -24.82 -4.97 6.42
C VAL A 302 -23.40 -5.22 6.93
N MET A 303 -22.75 -6.29 6.45
CA MET A 303 -21.36 -6.61 6.80
C MET A 303 -20.40 -5.48 6.35
N ILE A 304 -20.56 -4.95 5.14
CA ILE A 304 -19.74 -3.84 4.62
C ILE A 304 -19.96 -2.58 5.46
N VAL A 305 -21.21 -2.20 5.75
CA VAL A 305 -21.53 -1.00 6.54
C VAL A 305 -20.99 -1.13 7.96
N SER A 306 -21.13 -2.30 8.59
CA SER A 306 -20.57 -2.57 9.92
C SER A 306 -19.04 -2.45 9.93
N ASN A 307 -18.36 -3.13 8.99
CA ASN A 307 -16.91 -3.05 8.83
C ASN A 307 -16.43 -1.62 8.55
N TRP A 308 -17.18 -0.85 7.76
CA TRP A 308 -16.87 0.53 7.46
C TRP A 308 -16.97 1.41 8.70
N ARG A 309 -18.05 1.29 9.49
CA ARG A 309 -18.22 2.03 10.76
C ARG A 309 -17.08 1.72 11.74
N VAL A 310 -16.74 0.44 11.92
CA VAL A 310 -15.62 0.03 12.79
C VAL A 310 -14.29 0.60 12.30
N THR A 311 -14.06 0.59 10.99
CA THR A 311 -12.82 1.12 10.41
C THR A 311 -12.72 2.65 10.59
N LYS A 312 -13.81 3.39 10.35
CA LYS A 312 -13.83 4.85 10.49
C LYS A 312 -13.74 5.32 11.95
N THR A 313 -14.37 4.60 12.86
CA THR A 313 -14.24 4.87 14.30
C THR A 313 -12.81 4.59 14.79
N PHE A 314 -12.20 3.49 14.35
CA PHE A 314 -10.79 3.19 14.63
C PHE A 314 -9.85 4.26 14.07
N GLU A 315 -10.01 4.64 12.80
CA GLU A 315 -9.24 5.72 12.16
C GLU A 315 -9.32 7.02 12.96
N SER A 316 -10.53 7.44 13.31
CA SER A 316 -10.74 8.67 14.08
C SER A 316 -10.07 8.62 15.46
N ARG A 317 -10.15 7.47 16.15
CA ARG A 317 -9.46 7.27 17.45
C ARG A 317 -7.94 7.32 17.30
N ARG A 318 -7.40 6.69 16.25
CA ARG A 318 -5.95 6.68 15.98
C ARG A 318 -5.42 8.05 15.62
N LEU A 319 -6.10 8.79 14.74
CA LEU A 319 -5.71 10.17 14.37
C LEU A 319 -5.67 11.08 15.61
N LYS A 320 -6.67 10.97 16.51
CA LYS A 320 -6.67 11.67 17.80
C LYS A 320 -5.46 11.32 18.67
N LYS A 321 -5.13 10.02 18.80
CA LYS A 321 -3.96 9.56 19.56
C LYS A 321 -2.64 10.06 18.97
N MET A 322 -2.55 10.13 17.65
CA MET A 322 -1.37 10.62 16.93
C MET A 322 -1.29 12.16 16.88
N LYS A 323 -2.35 12.87 17.32
CA LYS A 323 -2.47 14.34 17.27
C LYS A 323 -2.32 14.94 15.86
N VAL A 324 -2.71 14.19 14.83
CA VAL A 324 -2.65 14.62 13.42
C VAL A 324 -4.04 14.69 12.80
N LYS A 325 -4.17 15.46 11.70
CA LYS A 325 -5.38 15.57 10.89
C LYS A 325 -5.06 15.11 9.47
N LEU A 326 -6.03 14.48 8.81
CA LEU A 326 -5.88 14.14 7.39
C LEU A 326 -5.70 15.42 6.57
N LEU A 327 -4.82 15.38 5.56
CA LEU A 327 -4.72 16.46 4.59
C LEU A 327 -6.04 16.48 3.81
N ARG A 328 -6.84 17.52 4.03
CA ARG A 328 -8.05 17.76 3.28
C ARG A 328 -7.69 18.76 2.21
N ARG A 329 -7.60 18.32 0.96
CA ARG A 329 -7.39 19.26 -0.15
C ARG A 329 -8.60 20.19 -0.19
N ARG A 330 -8.33 21.50 -0.24
CA ARG A 330 -9.31 22.44 -0.79
C ARG A 330 -9.39 22.10 -2.29
N GLU A 331 -10.57 21.74 -2.75
CA GLU A 331 -10.84 21.52 -4.18
C GLU A 331 -10.59 22.79 -4.98
#